data_AF-A0A8X8ZRM3-F1
#
_entry.id   AF-A0A8X8ZRM3-F1
#
_cell.length_a   1.000
_cell.length_b   1.000
_cell.length_c   1.000
_cell.angle_alpha   90.00
_cell.angle_beta   90.00
_cell.angle_gamma   90.00
#
_symmetry.space_group_name_H-M   'P 1'
#
loop_
_entity.id
_entity.type
_entity.pdbx_description
1 polymer ?
#
loop_
_entity_poly.entity_id
_entity_poly.type
_entity_poly.pdbx_seq_one_letter_code
_entity_poly.pdbx_strand_id
1 'polypeptide(L)'
;MNRFDEESLKHYKVSNMDPSNPRTMRPAFSDDDLVAALVPPVTVVLEGRSICQRISLHKHSSYHSLARALRQMFVDIPDSSNETNLDLDLDLSNAIPGYLIAYEDIENDLLLVGDLNWKDFVRVAKRIRILPVKAKSRKHNKE
;
A
#
# COMPACT_ATOMS: atom_id res chain seq x y z
N MET A 1 10.47 50.79 3.52
CA MET A 1 9.79 49.48 3.57
C MET A 1 10.80 48.41 3.20
N ASN A 2 11.44 47.85 4.23
CA ASN A 2 12.32 46.68 4.35
C ASN A 2 13.18 46.25 3.14
N ARG A 3 14.43 46.75 3.14
CA ARG A 3 15.58 46.15 2.46
C ARG A 3 16.04 44.99 3.36
N PHE A 4 15.80 43.75 2.96
CA PHE A 4 16.23 42.57 3.72
C PHE A 4 17.74 42.37 3.53
N ASP A 5 18.47 42.36 4.64
CA ASP A 5 19.93 42.23 4.69
C ASP A 5 20.38 40.79 4.35
N GLU A 6 21.30 40.69 3.39
CA GLU A 6 21.91 39.47 2.84
C GLU A 6 22.89 38.76 3.81
N GLU A 7 23.07 39.33 5.00
CA GLU A 7 24.08 38.92 5.99
C GLU A 7 23.57 37.83 6.96
N SER A 8 22.26 37.65 7.05
CA SER A 8 21.63 36.66 7.94
C SER A 8 21.67 35.23 7.36
N LEU A 9 21.91 35.06 6.06
CA LEU A 9 21.90 33.75 5.39
C LEU A 9 23.25 33.01 5.49
N LYS A 10 24.32 33.68 5.89
CA LYS A 10 25.65 33.06 6.05
C LYS A 10 25.85 32.36 7.40
N HIS A 11 25.03 32.67 8.39
CA HIS A 11 25.16 32.11 9.75
C HIS A 11 24.36 30.82 10.01
N TYR A 12 23.47 30.41 9.10
CA TYR A 12 22.72 29.15 9.27
C TYR A 12 23.40 27.94 8.62
N LYS A 13 24.52 28.14 7.92
CA LYS A 13 25.20 27.06 7.19
C LYS A 13 26.70 27.18 7.45
N VAL A 14 27.18 26.49 8.49
CA VAL A 14 28.56 26.04 8.80
C VAL A 14 28.67 25.97 10.33
N SER A 15 28.01 24.98 10.92
CA SER A 15 28.52 24.35 12.13
C SER A 15 28.20 22.86 12.01
N ASN A 16 29.23 22.06 12.23
CA ASN A 16 29.22 20.59 12.21
C ASN A 16 29.51 19.94 10.85
N MET A 17 30.64 20.29 10.24
CA MET A 17 31.45 19.30 9.53
C MET A 17 32.84 19.28 10.16
N ASP A 18 33.03 18.39 11.13
CA ASP A 18 34.35 18.02 11.66
C ASP A 18 34.93 16.93 10.74
N PRO A 19 36.08 17.16 10.08
CA PRO A 19 36.69 16.19 9.16
C PRO A 19 37.36 14.99 9.86
N SER A 20 37.28 14.87 11.19
CA SER A 20 37.97 13.80 11.95
C SER A 20 37.11 12.61 12.36
N ASN A 21 35.82 12.53 11.99
CA ASN A 21 34.94 11.41 12.38
C ASN A 21 34.52 10.52 11.19
N PRO A 22 35.05 9.29 11.03
CA PRO A 22 34.75 8.42 9.89
C PRO A 22 33.36 7.73 9.96
N ARG A 23 32.38 8.30 10.67
CA ARG A 23 31.10 7.62 10.99
C ARG A 23 29.83 8.40 10.65
N THR A 24 29.73 9.04 9.49
CA THR A 24 28.39 9.47 9.04
C THR A 24 28.20 9.41 7.52
N MET A 25 28.37 8.22 6.96
CA MET A 25 27.62 7.82 5.77
C MET A 25 26.37 7.06 6.25
N ARG A 26 25.47 7.76 6.95
CA ARG A 26 24.10 7.26 7.11
C ARG A 26 23.36 7.70 5.86
N PRO A 27 23.00 6.79 4.94
CA PRO A 27 22.08 7.16 3.88
C PRO A 27 20.80 7.68 4.54
N ALA A 28 20.23 8.75 3.99
CA ALA A 28 19.03 9.42 4.47
C ALA A 28 17.77 8.57 4.18
N PHE A 29 17.78 7.31 4.59
CA PHE A 29 16.59 6.47 4.56
C PHE A 29 15.81 6.74 5.84
N SER A 30 14.52 7.03 5.67
CA SER A 30 13.57 7.04 6.80
C SER A 30 13.60 5.68 7.48
N ASP A 31 13.33 5.62 8.80
CA ASP A 31 13.24 4.34 9.50
C ASP A 31 12.23 3.38 8.83
N ASP A 32 11.18 3.93 8.19
CA ASP A 32 10.22 3.19 7.34
C ASP A 32 10.86 2.52 6.12
N ASP A 33 11.83 3.14 5.45
CA ASP A 33 12.53 2.53 4.30
C ASP A 33 13.46 1.40 4.75
N LEU A 34 14.03 1.52 5.95
CA LEU A 34 14.84 0.45 6.53
C LEU A 34 13.96 -0.75 6.93
N VAL A 35 12.80 -0.49 7.55
CA VAL A 35 11.78 -1.51 7.83
C VAL A 35 11.27 -2.13 6.53
N ALA A 36 11.08 -1.33 5.49
CA ALA A 36 10.65 -1.79 4.19
C ALA A 36 11.62 -2.77 3.54
N ALA A 37 12.93 -2.54 3.71
CA ALA A 37 13.96 -3.44 3.24
C ALA A 37 14.01 -4.76 4.02
N LEU A 38 13.56 -4.76 5.28
CA LEU A 38 13.59 -5.93 6.19
C LEU A 38 12.31 -6.77 6.12
N VAL A 39 11.17 -6.17 5.76
CA VAL A 39 9.88 -6.87 5.68
C VAL A 39 9.61 -7.31 4.24
N PRO A 40 9.53 -8.63 3.97
CA PRO A 40 9.28 -9.12 2.62
C PRO A 40 7.95 -8.62 2.04
N PRO A 41 7.91 -8.23 0.75
CA PRO A 41 6.66 -7.93 0.08
C PRO A 41 5.74 -9.14 0.03
N VAL A 42 4.46 -8.90 0.27
CA VAL A 42 3.36 -9.87 0.21
C VAL A 42 2.93 -10.08 -1.24
N THR A 43 2.69 -11.34 -1.60
CA THR A 43 2.18 -11.68 -2.94
C THR A 43 0.67 -11.43 -3.00
N VAL A 44 0.23 -10.84 -4.10
CA VAL A 44 -1.18 -10.63 -4.44
C VAL A 44 -1.53 -11.50 -5.63
N VAL A 45 -2.48 -12.42 -5.44
CA VAL A 45 -2.92 -13.37 -6.47
C VAL A 45 -4.36 -13.08 -6.85
N LEU A 46 -4.58 -12.72 -8.11
CA LEU A 46 -5.92 -12.59 -8.69
C LEU A 46 -6.33 -13.93 -9.32
N GLU A 47 -7.40 -14.53 -8.81
CA GLU A 47 -7.91 -15.80 -9.33
C GLU A 47 -8.34 -15.64 -10.80
N GLY A 48 -7.92 -16.58 -11.65
CA GLY A 48 -8.16 -16.54 -13.09
C GLY A 48 -7.09 -15.81 -13.90
N ARG A 49 -6.04 -15.26 -13.27
CA ARG A 49 -4.85 -14.72 -13.98
C ARG A 49 -3.59 -15.52 -13.69
N SER A 50 -2.73 -15.66 -14.71
CA SER A 50 -1.44 -16.36 -14.61
C SER A 50 -0.33 -15.55 -13.94
N ILE A 51 -0.57 -14.25 -13.67
CA ILE A 51 0.39 -13.31 -13.11
C ILE A 51 -0.04 -12.86 -11.71
N CYS A 52 0.92 -12.83 -10.79
CA CYS A 52 0.77 -12.28 -9.45
C CYS A 52 1.57 -10.98 -9.31
N GLN A 53 1.06 -10.04 -8.50
CA GLN A 53 1.76 -8.80 -8.15
C GLN A 53 2.35 -8.90 -6.74
N ARG A 54 3.30 -8.02 -6.40
CA ARG A 54 3.87 -7.94 -5.05
C ARG A 54 3.57 -6.58 -4.45
N ILE A 55 3.14 -6.56 -3.20
CA ILE A 55 2.81 -5.33 -2.47
C ILE A 55 3.55 -5.30 -1.13
N SER A 56 4.05 -4.13 -0.78
CA SER A 56 4.76 -3.89 0.46
C SER A 56 3.82 -3.30 1.49
N LEU A 57 3.25 -4.14 2.37
CA LEU A 57 2.20 -3.70 3.30
C LEU A 57 2.66 -2.56 4.24
N HIS A 58 3.93 -2.52 4.62
CA HIS A 58 4.50 -1.46 5.46
C HIS A 58 4.51 -0.07 4.78
N LYS A 59 4.37 0.01 3.44
CA LYS A 59 4.26 1.29 2.71
C LYS A 59 2.86 1.90 2.76
N HIS A 60 1.91 1.18 3.35
CA HIS A 60 0.51 1.55 3.46
C HIS A 60 0.18 1.85 4.92
N SER A 61 -0.63 2.88 5.16
CA SER A 61 -1.02 3.30 6.51
C SER A 61 -2.40 2.79 6.92
N SER A 62 -3.18 2.25 5.97
CA SER A 62 -4.55 1.80 6.18
C SER A 62 -5.04 0.89 5.06
N TYR A 63 -6.15 0.19 5.32
CA TYR A 63 -6.88 -0.58 4.31
C TYR A 63 -7.32 0.25 3.12
N HIS A 64 -7.65 1.52 3.35
CA HIS A 64 -8.00 2.46 2.29
C HIS A 64 -6.83 2.65 1.30
N SER A 65 -5.61 2.87 1.82
CA SER A 65 -4.41 3.00 0.96
C SER A 65 -4.06 1.69 0.24
N LEU A 66 -4.34 0.53 0.86
CA LEU A 66 -4.21 -0.78 0.22
C LEU A 66 -5.22 -0.95 -0.92
N ALA A 67 -6.49 -0.59 -0.69
CA ALA A 67 -7.56 -0.65 -1.69
C ALA A 67 -7.20 0.18 -2.93
N ARG A 68 -6.66 1.39 -2.75
CA ARG A 68 -6.16 2.24 -3.83
C ARG A 68 -5.04 1.58 -4.62
N ALA A 69 -4.05 1.01 -3.95
CA ALA A 69 -2.95 0.31 -4.64
C ALA A 69 -3.45 -0.90 -5.44
N LEU A 70 -4.36 -1.70 -4.87
CA LEU A 70 -4.95 -2.84 -5.56
C LEU A 70 -5.78 -2.41 -6.77
N ARG A 71 -6.56 -1.33 -6.65
CA ARG A 71 -7.29 -0.72 -7.76
C ARG A 71 -6.34 -0.37 -8.90
N GLN A 72 -5.25 0.35 -8.62
CA GLN A 72 -4.25 0.75 -9.62
C GLN A 72 -3.53 -0.45 -10.25
N MET A 73 -3.31 -1.54 -9.50
CA MET A 73 -2.62 -2.73 -10.01
C MET A 73 -3.49 -3.61 -10.93
N PHE A 74 -4.80 -3.66 -10.72
CA PHE A 74 -5.68 -4.65 -11.36
C PHE A 74 -6.80 -4.06 -12.21
N VAL A 75 -7.07 -2.76 -12.08
CA VAL A 75 -8.05 -2.03 -12.88
C VAL A 75 -7.28 -1.04 -13.72
N ASP A 76 -7.23 -1.26 -15.04
CA ASP A 76 -6.62 -0.34 -15.99
C ASP A 76 -7.42 0.98 -16.00
N ILE A 77 -7.09 1.89 -15.09
CA ILE A 77 -7.67 3.23 -15.06
C ILE A 77 -6.81 4.08 -16.00
N PRO A 78 -7.38 4.68 -17.07
CA PRO A 78 -6.64 5.65 -17.85
C PRO A 78 -6.31 6.85 -16.95
N ASP A 79 -5.05 7.29 -16.99
CA ASP A 79 -4.41 8.36 -16.18
C ASP A 79 -5.16 9.71 -16.12
N SER A 80 -6.33 9.85 -16.76
CA SER A 80 -7.06 11.11 -16.96
C SER A 80 -8.39 11.23 -16.21
N SER A 81 -8.75 10.31 -15.32
CA SER A 81 -10.04 10.37 -14.61
C SER A 81 -9.88 10.74 -13.14
N ASN A 82 -9.80 12.05 -12.88
CA ASN A 82 -10.10 12.74 -11.61
C ASN A 82 -9.88 11.88 -10.35
N GLU A 83 -8.62 11.69 -9.95
CA GLU A 83 -8.19 10.96 -8.75
C GLU A 83 -8.82 11.46 -7.43
N THR A 84 -9.51 12.60 -7.44
CA THR A 84 -9.99 13.29 -6.23
C THR A 84 -11.38 12.88 -5.75
N ASN A 85 -12.25 12.33 -6.61
CA ASN A 85 -13.63 11.99 -6.23
C ASN A 85 -13.87 10.48 -6.07
N LEU A 86 -13.03 9.65 -6.69
CA LEU A 86 -13.10 8.19 -6.55
C LEU A 86 -12.48 7.69 -5.24
N ASP A 87 -11.61 8.49 -4.62
CA ASP A 87 -10.87 8.11 -3.40
C ASP A 87 -11.71 8.28 -2.13
N LEU A 88 -12.83 9.02 -2.14
CA LEU A 88 -13.62 9.25 -0.92
C LEU A 88 -14.50 8.06 -0.54
N ASP A 89 -14.91 7.24 -1.51
CA ASP A 89 -15.77 6.08 -1.32
C ASP A 89 -15.04 4.74 -1.59
N LEU A 90 -13.71 4.78 -1.73
CA LEU A 90 -12.92 3.59 -2.01
C LEU A 90 -12.66 2.79 -0.74
N ASP A 91 -13.01 1.52 -0.79
CA ASP A 91 -12.80 0.53 0.25
C ASP A 91 -12.36 -0.81 -0.36
N LEU A 92 -11.94 -1.76 0.45
CA LEU A 92 -11.56 -3.08 -0.02
C LEU A 92 -12.71 -3.81 -0.73
N SER A 93 -13.95 -3.56 -0.32
CA SER A 93 -15.15 -4.15 -0.90
C SER A 93 -15.41 -3.74 -2.36
N ASN A 94 -14.95 -2.56 -2.78
CA ASN A 94 -15.11 -2.04 -4.14
C ASN A 94 -13.78 -1.76 -4.87
N ALA A 95 -12.63 -2.04 -4.23
CA ALA A 95 -11.30 -1.89 -4.79
C ALA A 95 -11.13 -2.56 -6.16
N ILE A 96 -11.72 -3.76 -6.33
CA ILE A 96 -11.70 -4.49 -7.60
C ILE A 96 -13.13 -4.96 -7.89
N PRO A 97 -13.88 -4.26 -8.77
CA PRO A 97 -15.28 -4.55 -9.05
C PRO A 97 -15.50 -6.00 -9.49
N GLY A 98 -16.45 -6.67 -8.85
CA GLY A 98 -16.74 -8.08 -9.11
C GLY A 98 -15.80 -9.06 -8.42
N TYR A 99 -14.91 -8.59 -7.55
CA TYR A 99 -14.01 -9.43 -6.77
C TYR A 99 -14.08 -9.12 -5.27
N LEU A 100 -13.70 -10.11 -4.47
CA LEU A 100 -13.57 -10.08 -3.02
C LEU A 100 -12.09 -10.20 -2.65
N ILE A 101 -11.65 -9.45 -1.64
CA ILE A 101 -10.27 -9.50 -1.16
C ILE A 101 -10.21 -10.35 0.12
N ALA A 102 -9.43 -11.42 0.07
CA ALA A 102 -9.12 -12.31 1.18
C ALA A 102 -7.59 -12.36 1.40
N TYR A 103 -7.13 -12.96 2.49
CA TYR A 103 -5.71 -13.19 2.75
C TYR A 103 -5.47 -14.57 3.35
N GLU A 104 -4.30 -15.13 3.06
CA GLU A 104 -3.75 -16.28 3.79
C GLU A 104 -2.93 -15.74 4.95
N ASP A 105 -3.20 -16.23 6.16
CA ASP A 105 -2.49 -15.83 7.37
C ASP A 105 -1.28 -16.76 7.69
N ILE A 106 -0.66 -16.56 8.85
CA ILE A 106 0.49 -17.35 9.32
C ILE A 106 0.19 -18.84 9.43
N GLU A 107 -1.05 -19.21 9.77
CA GLU A 107 -1.55 -20.58 9.90
C GLU A 107 -2.02 -21.17 8.56
N ASN A 108 -1.89 -20.40 7.47
CA ASN A 108 -2.33 -20.76 6.13
C ASN A 108 -3.86 -20.81 5.96
N ASP A 109 -4.60 -20.16 6.85
CA ASP A 109 -6.05 -20.02 6.75
C ASP A 109 -6.43 -18.89 5.79
N LEU A 110 -7.44 -19.14 4.95
CA LEU A 110 -7.98 -18.16 4.02
C LEU A 110 -9.08 -17.35 4.69
N LEU A 111 -8.77 -16.11 5.06
CA LEU A 111 -9.64 -15.22 5.82
C LEU A 111 -10.06 -13.98 5.01
N LEU A 112 -11.20 -13.40 5.35
CA LEU A 112 -11.65 -12.15 4.74
C LEU A 112 -10.85 -10.97 5.29
N VAL A 113 -10.49 -10.01 4.43
CA VAL A 113 -9.85 -8.78 4.91
C VAL A 113 -10.90 -7.87 5.56
N GLY A 114 -10.58 -7.32 6.74
CA GLY A 114 -11.41 -6.31 7.42
C GLY A 114 -11.65 -6.59 8.91
N ASP A 115 -11.50 -7.84 9.36
CA ASP A 115 -11.78 -8.22 10.76
C ASP A 115 -10.69 -7.76 11.74
N LEU A 116 -9.45 -7.63 11.26
CA LEU A 116 -8.33 -7.13 12.05
C LEU A 116 -8.14 -5.63 11.85
N ASN A 117 -7.58 -4.93 12.84
CA ASN A 117 -7.04 -3.60 12.58
C ASN A 117 -5.83 -3.68 11.63
N TRP A 118 -5.49 -2.56 10.99
CA TRP A 118 -4.43 -2.49 9.99
C TRP A 118 -3.08 -3.05 10.49
N LYS A 119 -2.67 -2.69 11.71
CA LYS A 119 -1.36 -3.12 12.25
C LYS A 119 -1.28 -4.62 12.44
N ASP A 120 -2.35 -5.23 12.94
CA ASP A 120 -2.41 -6.68 13.13
C ASP A 120 -2.47 -7.40 11.79
N PHE A 121 -3.26 -6.90 10.83
CA PHE A 121 -3.30 -7.44 9.47
C PHE A 121 -1.91 -7.47 8.80
N VAL A 122 -1.15 -6.37 8.88
CA VAL A 122 0.22 -6.29 8.32
C VAL A 122 1.14 -7.35 8.94
N ARG A 123 0.92 -7.71 10.21
CA ARG A 123 1.74 -8.70 10.92
C ARG A 123 1.43 -10.14 10.51
N VAL A 124 0.16 -10.45 10.21
CA VAL A 124 -0.28 -11.84 9.99
C VAL A 124 -0.42 -12.22 8.51
N ALA A 125 -0.63 -11.25 7.62
CA ALA A 125 -0.90 -11.53 6.22
C ALA A 125 0.35 -12.04 5.46
N LYS A 126 0.29 -13.27 4.95
CA LYS A 126 1.33 -13.88 4.11
C LYS A 126 1.07 -13.73 2.63
N ARG A 127 -0.20 -13.75 2.22
CA ARG A 127 -0.61 -13.63 0.82
C ARG A 127 -1.98 -12.98 0.73
N ILE A 128 -2.19 -12.10 -0.25
CA ILE A 128 -3.50 -11.56 -0.59
C ILE A 128 -4.08 -12.38 -1.75
N ARG A 129 -5.35 -12.74 -1.64
CA ARG A 129 -6.13 -13.52 -2.60
C ARG A 129 -7.31 -12.68 -3.06
N ILE A 130 -7.38 -12.39 -4.35
CA ILE A 130 -8.50 -11.66 -4.95
C ILE A 130 -9.35 -12.68 -5.70
N LEU A 131 -10.59 -12.86 -5.24
CA LEU A 131 -11.49 -13.95 -5.65
C LEU A 131 -12.69 -13.39 -6.41
N PRO A 132 -13.11 -13.96 -7.55
CA PRO A 132 -14.29 -13.49 -8.27
C PRO A 132 -15.55 -13.74 -7.44
N VAL A 133 -16.39 -12.71 -7.33
CA VAL A 133 -17.72 -12.84 -6.75
C VAL A 133 -18.60 -13.54 -7.79
N LYS A 134 -18.72 -14.87 -7.71
CA LYS A 134 -19.61 -15.63 -8.61
C LYS A 134 -21.04 -15.11 -8.44
N ALA A 135 -21.58 -14.49 -9.48
CA ALA A 135 -23.01 -14.24 -9.57
C ALA A 135 -23.71 -15.61 -9.54
N LYS A 136 -24.48 -15.90 -8.48
CA LYS A 136 -25.32 -17.09 -8.44
C LYS A 136 -26.30 -17.00 -9.61
N SER A 137 -26.05 -17.69 -10.71
CA SER A 137 -27.07 -17.97 -11.72
C SER A 137 -28.15 -18.81 -11.03
N ARG A 138 -29.18 -18.16 -10.49
CA ARG A 138 -30.39 -18.85 -10.09
C ARG A 138 -31.03 -19.39 -11.37
N LYS A 139 -30.69 -20.62 -11.76
CA LYS A 139 -31.54 -21.41 -12.66
C LYS A 139 -32.84 -21.66 -11.90
N HIS A 140 -33.84 -20.83 -12.17
CA HIS A 140 -35.23 -21.20 -11.92
C HIS A 140 -35.54 -22.31 -12.92
N ASN A 141 -35.51 -23.57 -12.49
CA ASN A 141 -36.23 -24.60 -13.20
C ASN A 141 -37.72 -24.32 -12.99
N LYS A 142 -38.42 -23.97 -14.07
CA LYS A 142 -39.88 -24.09 -14.13
C LYS A 142 -40.19 -25.58 -14.24
N GLU A 143 -41.04 -26.06 -13.34
CA GLU A 143 -41.88 -27.22 -13.57
C GLU A 143 -43.33 -26.73 -13.64
#